data_AF-A0A397V1T9-F1
#
_entry.id   AF-A0A397V1T9-F1
#
_cell.length_a   1.000
_cell.length_b   1.000
_cell.length_c   1.000
_cell.angle_alpha   90.00
_cell.angle_beta   90.00
_cell.angle_gamma   90.00
#
_symmetry.space_group_name_H-M   'P 1'
#
loop_
_entity.id
_entity.type
_entity.pdbx_description
1 polymer ?
#
loop_
_entity_poly.entity_id
_entity_poly.type
_entity_poly.pdbx_seq_one_letter_code
_entity_poly.pdbx_strand_id
1 'polypeptide(L)' 'MIFYTKNGINLGIACYLPNNLDDLKNNLYPCIGIRSQDASVKANFGRKSLNI' A
#
# COMPACT_ATOMS: atom_id res chain seq x y z
N MET A 1 -8.81 4.45 -6.24
CA MET A 1 -7.84 5.51 -5.89
C MET A 1 -6.91 4.96 -4.84
N ILE A 2 -5.60 5.08 -5.03
CA ILE A 2 -4.57 4.63 -4.09
C ILE A 2 -3.73 5.86 -3.71
N PHE A 3 -3.44 6.01 -2.42
CA PHE A 3 -2.56 7.03 -1.86
C PHE A 3 -1.59 6.37 -0.87
N TYR A 4 -0.49 7.04 -0.59
CA TYR A 4 0.51 6.57 0.37
C TYR A 4 0.65 7.54 1.54
N THR A 5 1.11 7.02 2.68
CA THR A 5 1.52 7.82 3.83
C THR A 5 2.98 7.57 4.15
N LYS A 6 3.63 8.58 4.75
CA LYS A 6 4.96 8.45 5.35
C LYS A 6 4.91 9.06 6.74
N ASN A 7 5.13 8.24 7.77
CA ASN A 7 5.10 8.65 9.17
C ASN A 7 3.81 9.39 9.59
N GLY A 8 2.65 8.93 9.13
CA GLY A 8 1.36 9.58 9.42
C GLY A 8 1.06 10.86 8.63
N ILE A 9 1.79 11.10 7.52
CA ILE A 9 1.52 12.22 6.62
C ILE A 9 1.07 11.67 5.28
N ASN A 10 -0.09 12.11 4.80
CA ASN A 10 -0.62 11.77 3.48
C ASN A 10 0.21 12.45 2.37
N LEU A 11 0.67 11.67 1.39
CA LEU A 11 1.49 12.14 0.27
C LEU A 11 0.70 12.48 -1.01
N GLY A 12 -0.64 12.40 -0.95
CA GLY A 12 -1.53 12.59 -2.08
C GLY A 12 -1.79 11.30 -2.88
N ILE A 13 -2.58 11.45 -3.94
CA ILE A 13 -3.04 10.35 -4.77
C ILE A 13 -1.91 9.88 -5.68
N ALA A 14 -1.53 8.61 -5.55
CA ALA A 14 -0.53 7.98 -6.39
C ALA A 14 -1.14 7.45 -7.70
N CYS A 15 -2.35 6.88 -7.64
CA CYS A 15 -3.04 6.44 -8.85
C CYS A 15 -4.57 6.37 -8.71
N TYR A 16 -5.23 6.54 -9.84
CA TYR A 16 -6.63 6.21 -10.03
C TYR A 16 -6.71 4.85 -10.69
N LEU A 17 -7.49 3.94 -10.11
CA LEU A 17 -7.74 2.65 -10.73
C LEU A 17 -8.75 2.87 -11.86
N PRO A 18 -8.48 2.40 -13.09
CA PRO A 18 -9.42 2.49 -14.20
C PRO A 18 -10.78 1.87 -13.85
N ASN A 19 -11.88 2.49 -14.31
CA ASN A 19 -13.24 2.01 -14.04
C ASN A 19 -13.52 0.62 -14.64
N ASN A 20 -12.80 0.23 -15.69
CA ASN A 20 -12.89 -1.12 -16.27
C ASN A 20 -12.12 -2.20 -15.47
N LEU A 21 -11.49 -1.82 -14.36
CA LEU A 21 -10.78 -2.70 -13.44
C LEU A 21 -11.50 -2.82 -12.09
N ASP A 22 -12.82 -2.62 -12.06
CA ASP A 22 -13.64 -2.82 -10.85
C ASP A 22 -13.51 -4.25 -10.30
N ASP A 23 -13.41 -5.26 -11.19
CA ASP A 23 -13.12 -6.64 -10.78
C ASP A 23 -11.74 -6.76 -10.12
N LEU A 24 -10.76 -5.97 -10.58
CA LEU A 24 -9.43 -5.96 -9.97
C LEU A 24 -9.46 -5.30 -8.60
N LYS A 25 -10.32 -4.29 -8.38
CA LYS A 25 -10.41 -3.57 -7.10
C LYS A 25 -10.63 -4.49 -5.90
N ASN A 26 -11.41 -5.57 -6.09
CA ASN A 26 -11.67 -6.57 -5.06
C ASN A 26 -10.62 -7.71 -5.02
N ASN A 27 -9.76 -7.78 -6.04
CA ASN A 27 -8.75 -8.83 -6.22
C ASN A 27 -7.31 -8.32 -6.06
N LEU A 28 -7.11 -7.08 -5.58
CA LEU A 28 -5.78 -6.57 -5.25
C LEU A 28 -5.32 -7.12 -3.89
N TYR A 29 -4.10 -7.63 -3.87
CA TYR A 29 -3.44 -8.07 -2.65
C TYR A 29 -2.31 -7.11 -2.28
N PRO A 30 -2.03 -6.89 -0.98
CA PRO A 30 -0.84 -6.14 -0.57
C PRO A 30 0.44 -6.84 -1.04
N CYS A 31 1.33 -6.09 -1.69
CA CYS A 31 2.58 -6.62 -2.24
C CYS A 31 3.79 -5.84 -1.72
N ILE A 32 4.87 -6.54 -1.37
CA ILE A 32 6.17 -5.93 -1.02
C ILE A 32 7.25 -6.62 -1.85
N GLY A 33 8.00 -5.84 -2.63
CA GLY A 33 9.19 -6.31 -3.34
C GLY A 33 10.46 -5.82 -2.64
N ILE A 34 11.43 -6.72 -2.42
CA ILE A 34 12.73 -6.40 -1.82
C ILE A 34 13.84 -6.79 -2.80
N ARG A 35 14.75 -5.85 -3.09
CA ARG A 35 15.87 -6.08 -4.03
C ARG A 35 17.21 -6.35 -3.32
N SER A 36 17.45 -5.71 -2.17
CA SER A 36 18.72 -5.82 -1.45
C SER A 36 18.73 -7.04 -0.53
N GLN A 37 19.88 -7.71 -0.42
CA GLN A 37 20.04 -8.91 0.42
C GLN A 37 19.84 -8.61 1.91
N ASP A 38 20.24 -7.43 2.38
CA ASP A 38 20.18 -7.05 3.81
C ASP A 38 18.93 -6.24 4.18
N ALA A 39 17.98 -6.08 3.26
CA ALA A 39 16.78 -5.31 3.53
C ALA A 39 15.74 -6.16 4.25
N SER A 40 15.12 -5.57 5.28
CA SER A 40 13.99 -6.16 5.99
C SER A 40 12.80 -5.20 6.00
N VAL A 41 11.60 -5.75 5.90
CA VAL A 41 10.34 -5.00 5.94
C VAL A 41 9.39 -5.69 6.90
N LYS A 42 8.68 -4.90 7.71
CA LYS A 42 7.63 -5.39 8.60
C LYS A 42 6.28 -4.85 8.15
N ALA A 43 5.37 -5.76 7.81
CA ALA A 43 4.00 -5.41 7.49
C ALA A 43 3.13 -5.30 8.76
N ASN A 44 2.17 -4.37 8.76
CA ASN A 44 1.13 -4.25 9.77
C ASN A 44 -0.25 -4.30 9.10
N PHE A 45 -0.89 -5.46 9.13
CA PHE A 45 -2.26 -5.68 8.62
C PHE A 45 -3.34 -5.44 9.71
N GLY A 46 -3.11 -4.49 10.62
CA GLY A 46 -4.04 -4.15 11.70
C GLY A 46 -3.71 -4.78 13.07
N ARG A 47 -2.55 -5.44 13.22
CA ARG A 47 -2.12 -6.00 14.52
C ARG A 47 -1.70 -4.92 15.52
N LYS A 48 -1.23 -3.78 15.03
CA LYS A 48 -0.85 -2.61 15.83
C LYS A 48 -1.58 -1.38 15.32
N SER A 49 -1.70 -0.34 16.14
CA SER A 49 -2.17 0.97 15.70
C SER A 49 -1.31 1.45 14.53
N LEU A 50 -1.96 1.87 13.45
CA LEU A 50 -1.26 2.56 12.37
C LEU A 50 -0.99 4.00 12.78
N ASN A 51 0.17 4.51 12.39
CA ASN A 51 0.45 5.94 12.36
C ASN A 51 -0.08 6.45 11.02
N ILE A 52 -1.37 6.81 10.99
CA ILE A 52 -2.01 7.50 9.86
C ILE A 52 -1.99 8.99 10.11
#